data_AF-A0A8S3BMV9-F1
#
_entry.id   AF-A0A8S3BMV9-F1
#
_cell.length_a   1.000
_cell.length_b   1.000
_cell.length_c   1.000
_cell.angle_alpha   90.00
_cell.angle_beta   90.00
_cell.angle_gamma   90.00
#
_symmetry.space_group_name_H-M   'P 1'
#
loop_
_entity.id
_entity.type
_entity.pdbx_description
1 polymer ?
#
loop_
_entity_poly.entity_id
_entity_poly.type
_entity_poly.pdbx_seq_one_letter_code
_entity_poly.pdbx_strand_id
1 'polypeptide(L)'
;EELERTYFDKPAVLKPQLNTMFDQCLTFINSTHRIRQLNAYYVPIFSICTLIHVISRVNQRTGFGNPALDFLCGSEGADNKFETLIESVNHTFLIDESFSGSILLKNAAFDVILTCCTTMLNINENMLMDYMMANVNLFDSITQLLIRCPASHGYDVCLLLALLLQYHKYDTSNTYIIRFSVFDDEVALTSLAQVIGSSLNEYNKAYDIERTANESSSWWSSLTTFVGSAIQSGTGNRRMKKVDDCLLLAFYEAVHLNRNFISALTHTATNSWTTKGSFLSNTDALPPLIPVLSSASMLAGSLKI
;
A
#
# COMPACT_ATOMS: atom_id res chain seq x y z
N GLU A 1 -3.22 34.70 2.39
CA GLU A 1 -4.52 35.29 2.76
C GLU A 1 -5.38 35.77 1.58
N GLU A 2 -5.12 36.86 0.85
CA GLU A 2 -6.01 37.28 -0.28
C GLU A 2 -5.95 36.38 -1.53
N LEU A 3 -4.78 35.78 -1.79
CA LEU A 3 -4.58 34.77 -2.86
C LEU A 3 -5.20 33.41 -2.52
N GLU A 4 -5.44 33.13 -1.24
CA GLU A 4 -6.13 31.93 -0.75
C GLU A 4 -7.64 32.10 -0.67
N ARG A 5 -8.20 33.31 -0.82
CA ARG A 5 -9.66 33.47 -0.95
C ARG A 5 -10.12 33.41 -2.39
N THR A 6 -9.33 33.93 -3.33
CA THR A 6 -9.70 34.00 -4.76
C THR A 6 -9.61 32.67 -5.51
N TYR A 7 -8.87 31.68 -5.01
CA TYR A 7 -8.82 30.33 -5.63
C TYR A 7 -9.92 29.39 -5.12
N PHE A 8 -10.47 29.65 -3.93
CA PHE A 8 -11.43 28.77 -3.27
C PHE A 8 -12.90 29.13 -3.53
N ASP A 9 -13.18 30.17 -4.31
CA ASP A 9 -14.49 30.40 -4.97
C ASP A 9 -14.63 29.63 -6.31
N LYS A 10 -13.54 29.00 -6.80
CA LYS A 10 -13.55 28.17 -8.02
C LYS A 10 -13.83 26.66 -7.88
N PRO A 11 -13.93 26.02 -6.70
CA PRO A 11 -14.15 24.58 -6.63
C PRO A 11 -15.50 24.20 -7.25
N ALA A 12 -16.54 25.03 -7.10
CA ALA A 12 -17.82 24.80 -7.78
C ALA A 12 -17.72 24.79 -9.32
N VAL A 13 -16.78 25.56 -9.89
CA VAL A 13 -16.52 25.62 -11.34
C VAL A 13 -15.70 24.40 -11.81
N LEU A 14 -14.79 23.91 -10.99
CA LEU A 14 -13.94 22.75 -11.28
C LEU A 14 -14.66 21.41 -11.06
N LYS A 15 -15.62 21.35 -10.13
CA LYS A 15 -16.42 20.16 -9.81
C LYS A 15 -16.95 19.42 -11.06
N PRO A 16 -17.67 20.06 -12.01
CA PRO A 16 -18.17 19.35 -13.19
C PRO A 16 -17.05 18.84 -14.11
N GLN A 17 -15.93 19.55 -14.20
CA GLN A 17 -14.78 19.13 -15.03
C GLN A 17 -14.08 17.91 -14.42
N LEU A 18 -13.90 17.90 -13.09
CA LEU A 18 -13.30 16.79 -12.37
C LEU A 18 -14.19 15.55 -12.38
N ASN A 19 -15.51 15.72 -12.19
CA ASN A 19 -16.48 14.63 -12.34
C ASN A 19 -16.40 14.02 -13.75
N THR A 20 -16.38 14.86 -14.78
CA THR A 20 -16.26 14.41 -16.18
C THR A 20 -14.95 13.66 -16.41
N MET A 21 -13.84 14.15 -15.86
CA MET A 21 -12.53 13.49 -15.96
C MET A 21 -12.55 12.13 -15.26
N PHE A 22 -13.13 12.05 -14.07
CA PHE A 22 -13.27 10.80 -13.33
C PHE A 22 -14.13 9.77 -14.08
N ASP A 23 -15.27 10.21 -14.64
CA ASP A 23 -16.17 9.36 -15.43
C ASP A 23 -15.51 8.85 -16.72
N GLN A 24 -14.73 9.71 -17.38
CA GLN A 24 -13.92 9.31 -18.54
C GLN A 24 -12.87 8.27 -18.13
N CYS A 25 -12.14 8.49 -17.03
CA CYS A 25 -11.15 7.53 -16.54
C CYS A 25 -11.79 6.17 -16.26
N LEU A 26 -12.94 6.12 -15.58
CA LEU A 26 -13.67 4.87 -15.32
C LEU A 26 -14.10 4.17 -16.62
N THR A 27 -14.59 4.93 -17.59
CA THR A 27 -14.98 4.40 -18.91
C THR A 27 -13.78 3.80 -19.65
N PHE A 28 -12.61 4.44 -19.57
CA PHE A 28 -11.38 3.95 -20.20
C PHE A 28 -10.84 2.68 -19.54
N ILE A 29 -10.91 2.57 -18.22
CA ILE A 29 -10.51 1.38 -17.46
C ILE A 29 -11.31 0.16 -17.93
N ASN A 30 -12.62 0.31 -18.15
CA ASN A 30 -13.48 -0.79 -18.60
C ASN A 30 -13.37 -1.12 -20.10
N SER A 31 -12.57 -0.37 -20.87
CA SER A 31 -12.48 -0.58 -22.32
C SER A 31 -11.53 -1.73 -22.70
N THR A 32 -12.06 -2.71 -23.44
CA THR A 32 -11.41 -3.99 -23.79
C THR A 32 -10.42 -3.91 -24.97
N HIS A 33 -9.49 -2.95 -25.01
CA HIS A 33 -8.52 -2.87 -26.12
C HIS A 33 -7.17 -3.52 -25.81
N ARG A 34 -6.95 -4.73 -26.38
CA ARG A 34 -5.85 -5.68 -26.10
C ARG A 34 -4.41 -5.25 -26.40
N ILE A 35 -4.15 -4.25 -27.24
CA ILE A 35 -2.78 -3.93 -27.73
C ILE A 35 -2.26 -2.58 -27.18
N ARG A 36 -3.12 -1.82 -26.49
CA ARG A 36 -2.79 -0.54 -25.85
C ARG A 36 -2.86 -0.61 -24.30
N GLN A 37 -2.97 -1.83 -23.76
CA GLN A 37 -3.46 -2.14 -22.41
C GLN A 37 -2.65 -1.51 -21.28
N LEU A 38 -1.31 -1.48 -21.36
CA LEU A 38 -0.54 -0.95 -20.24
C LEU A 38 -0.78 0.56 -20.07
N ASN A 39 -0.50 1.35 -21.11
CA ASN A 39 -0.66 2.81 -21.02
C ASN A 39 -2.13 3.24 -20.96
N ALA A 40 -3.03 2.52 -21.64
CA ALA A 40 -4.46 2.84 -21.63
C ALA A 40 -5.17 2.49 -20.32
N TYR A 41 -4.62 1.58 -19.50
CA TYR A 41 -5.22 1.18 -18.23
C TYR A 41 -4.48 1.80 -17.03
N TYR A 42 -3.15 1.83 -17.08
CA TYR A 42 -2.31 2.45 -16.06
C TYR A 42 -2.59 3.95 -15.91
N VAL A 43 -2.66 4.69 -17.02
CA VAL A 43 -2.84 6.16 -16.98
C VAL A 43 -4.19 6.54 -16.34
N PRO A 44 -5.34 5.93 -16.71
CA PRO A 44 -6.59 6.20 -16.02
C PRO A 44 -6.58 5.85 -14.53
N ILE A 45 -6.05 4.69 -14.13
CA ILE A 45 -5.97 4.30 -12.71
C ILE A 45 -5.10 5.28 -11.93
N PHE A 46 -3.92 5.62 -12.46
CA PHE A 46 -3.03 6.59 -11.84
C PHE A 46 -3.67 7.99 -11.76
N SER A 47 -4.43 8.39 -12.78
CA SER A 47 -5.18 9.65 -12.78
C SER A 47 -6.25 9.66 -11.71
N ILE A 48 -7.00 8.55 -11.55
CA ILE A 48 -7.98 8.38 -10.48
C ILE A 48 -7.31 8.49 -9.11
N CYS A 49 -6.19 7.78 -8.89
CA CYS A 49 -5.41 7.87 -7.65
C CYS A 49 -5.05 9.32 -7.33
N THR A 50 -4.50 10.03 -8.32
CA THR A 50 -4.07 11.42 -8.18
C THR A 50 -5.25 12.34 -7.86
N LEU A 51 -6.40 12.16 -8.53
CA LEU A 51 -7.60 12.95 -8.27
C LEU A 51 -8.10 12.75 -6.83
N ILE A 52 -8.20 11.50 -6.38
CA ILE A 52 -8.62 11.17 -5.00
C ILE A 52 -7.65 11.78 -3.99
N HIS A 53 -6.33 11.65 -4.23
CA HIS A 53 -5.32 12.20 -3.33
C HIS A 53 -5.39 13.74 -3.25
N VAL A 54 -5.44 14.43 -4.38
CA VAL A 54 -5.49 15.90 -4.44
C VAL A 54 -6.73 16.42 -3.75
N ILE A 55 -7.90 15.83 -4.01
CA ILE A 55 -9.17 16.28 -3.43
C ILE A 55 -9.19 16.03 -1.92
N SER A 56 -8.69 14.87 -1.47
CA SER A 56 -8.57 14.57 -0.04
C SER A 56 -7.65 15.56 0.67
N ARG A 57 -6.51 15.92 0.06
CA ARG A 57 -5.59 16.94 0.60
C ARG A 57 -6.18 18.34 0.64
N VAL A 58 -6.96 18.72 -0.37
CA VAL A 58 -7.68 19.99 -0.40
C VAL A 58 -8.71 20.04 0.74
N ASN A 59 -9.49 18.98 0.93
CA ASN A 59 -10.50 18.92 1.99
C ASN A 59 -9.91 18.99 3.39
N GLN A 60 -8.80 18.27 3.64
CA GLN A 60 -8.09 18.34 4.93
C GLN A 60 -7.60 19.75 5.27
N ARG A 61 -7.22 20.56 4.27
CA ARG A 61 -6.70 21.92 4.49
C ARG A 61 -7.79 22.97 4.67
N THR A 62 -8.93 22.80 4.00
CA THR A 62 -10.00 23.79 4.01
C THR A 62 -11.01 23.59 5.13
N GLY A 63 -11.06 22.40 5.73
CA GLY A 63 -12.01 22.10 6.81
C GLY A 63 -13.47 22.10 6.37
N PHE A 64 -13.76 22.17 5.06
CA PHE A 64 -15.08 21.85 4.54
C PHE A 64 -15.30 20.35 4.80
N GLY A 65 -16.21 20.02 5.73
CA GLY A 65 -16.51 18.64 6.13
C GLY A 65 -16.86 17.74 4.94
N ASN A 66 -16.52 16.46 5.06
CA ASN A 66 -16.57 15.36 4.09
C ASN A 66 -17.20 15.62 2.68
N PRO A 67 -16.55 16.42 1.80
CA PRO A 67 -17.01 16.74 0.46
C PRO A 67 -16.20 16.00 -0.62
N ALA A 68 -15.30 15.07 -0.27
CA ALA A 68 -14.43 14.41 -1.25
C ALA A 68 -15.24 13.62 -2.27
N LEU A 69 -16.20 12.83 -1.78
CA LEU A 69 -17.10 12.03 -2.60
C LEU A 69 -18.02 12.90 -3.46
N ASP A 70 -18.71 13.87 -2.86
CA ASP A 70 -19.59 14.78 -3.60
C ASP A 70 -18.81 15.59 -4.65
N PHE A 71 -17.55 15.96 -4.36
CA PHE A 71 -16.69 16.70 -5.29
C PHE A 71 -16.08 15.85 -6.41
N LEU A 72 -15.90 14.54 -6.20
CA LEU A 72 -15.39 13.59 -7.21
C LEU A 72 -16.47 12.99 -8.10
N CYS A 73 -17.62 12.66 -7.49
CA CYS A 73 -18.68 11.90 -8.16
C CYS A 73 -19.88 12.76 -8.53
N GLY A 74 -20.05 13.92 -7.88
CA GLY A 74 -21.28 14.70 -7.93
C GLY A 74 -22.31 14.23 -6.91
N SER A 75 -23.49 14.85 -6.93
CA SER A 75 -24.57 14.58 -5.99
C SER A 75 -25.27 13.23 -6.21
N GLU A 76 -25.01 12.55 -7.34
CA GLU A 76 -25.67 11.30 -7.71
C GLU A 76 -24.68 10.31 -8.33
N GLY A 77 -24.80 9.02 -7.96
CA GLY A 77 -24.07 7.91 -8.60
C GLY A 77 -22.68 7.58 -8.04
N ALA A 78 -22.31 8.07 -6.85
CA ALA A 78 -21.06 7.71 -6.20
C ALA A 78 -20.94 6.19 -5.98
N ASP A 79 -22.03 5.56 -5.51
CA ASP A 79 -22.08 4.10 -5.27
C ASP A 79 -21.68 3.29 -6.51
N ASN A 80 -22.36 3.52 -7.64
CA ASN A 80 -22.08 2.82 -8.90
C ASN A 80 -20.65 3.06 -9.39
N LYS A 81 -20.14 4.30 -9.23
CA LYS A 81 -18.79 4.67 -9.67
C LYS A 81 -17.71 3.98 -8.84
N PHE A 82 -17.87 3.94 -7.51
CA PHE A 82 -16.93 3.27 -6.62
C PHE A 82 -17.04 1.75 -6.69
N GLU A 83 -18.24 1.20 -6.90
CA GLU A 83 -18.42 -0.22 -7.20
C GLU A 83 -17.64 -0.61 -8.46
N THR A 84 -17.80 0.16 -9.55
CA THR A 84 -17.08 -0.03 -10.81
C THR A 84 -15.56 0.08 -10.63
N LEU A 85 -15.11 1.05 -9.82
CA LEU A 85 -13.69 1.24 -9.52
C LEU A 85 -13.10 0.02 -8.77
N ILE A 86 -13.79 -0.45 -7.74
CA ILE A 86 -13.33 -1.59 -6.93
C ILE A 86 -13.36 -2.88 -7.76
N GLU A 87 -14.38 -3.08 -8.60
CA GLU A 87 -14.43 -4.21 -9.54
C GLU A 87 -13.25 -4.19 -10.53
N SER A 88 -12.92 -3.01 -11.05
CA SER A 88 -11.76 -2.82 -11.93
C SER A 88 -10.45 -3.16 -11.22
N VAL A 89 -10.28 -2.73 -9.97
CA VAL A 89 -9.10 -3.08 -9.17
C VAL A 89 -9.04 -4.58 -8.91
N ASN A 90 -10.15 -5.21 -8.53
CA ASN A 90 -10.23 -6.67 -8.35
C ASN A 90 -9.81 -7.40 -9.63
N HIS A 91 -10.33 -6.99 -10.79
CA HIS A 91 -9.90 -7.55 -12.07
C HIS A 91 -8.40 -7.39 -12.28
N THR A 92 -7.84 -6.21 -11.94
CA THR A 92 -6.40 -5.92 -12.04
C THR A 92 -5.53 -6.84 -11.17
N PHE A 93 -5.97 -7.08 -9.93
CA PHE A 93 -5.29 -7.98 -9.00
C PHE A 93 -5.24 -9.42 -9.53
N LEU A 94 -6.28 -9.85 -10.24
CA LEU A 94 -6.39 -11.19 -10.81
C LEU A 94 -5.68 -11.34 -12.18
N ILE A 95 -5.21 -10.25 -12.80
CA ILE A 95 -4.45 -10.30 -14.07
C ILE A 95 -3.25 -11.25 -13.92
N ASP A 96 -3.08 -12.08 -14.94
CA ASP A 96 -2.02 -13.07 -14.97
C ASP A 96 -0.62 -12.45 -14.96
N GLU A 97 0.32 -13.15 -14.35
CA GLU A 97 1.72 -12.71 -14.22
C GLU A 97 2.48 -12.78 -15.53
N SER A 98 2.01 -13.63 -16.47
CA SER A 98 2.56 -13.75 -17.82
C SER A 98 2.46 -12.45 -18.64
N PHE A 99 1.61 -11.50 -18.22
CA PHE A 99 1.45 -10.22 -18.89
C PHE A 99 2.60 -9.24 -18.54
N SER A 100 3.35 -8.83 -19.57
CA SER A 100 4.41 -7.83 -19.44
C SER A 100 3.85 -6.49 -18.95
N GLY A 101 4.11 -6.19 -17.67
CA GLY A 101 3.62 -4.99 -16.97
C GLY A 101 2.47 -5.23 -15.98
N SER A 102 2.11 -6.49 -15.70
CA SER A 102 1.17 -6.88 -14.64
C SER A 102 1.52 -6.26 -13.28
N ILE A 103 2.81 -6.24 -12.93
CA ILE A 103 3.34 -5.61 -11.71
C ILE A 103 2.99 -4.12 -11.59
N LEU A 104 3.15 -3.35 -12.67
CA LEU A 104 2.92 -1.90 -12.66
C LEU A 104 1.43 -1.59 -12.50
N LEU A 105 0.57 -2.41 -13.12
CA LEU A 105 -0.88 -2.27 -13.01
C LEU A 105 -1.35 -2.59 -11.59
N LYS A 106 -0.83 -3.67 -10.99
CA LYS A 106 -1.11 -4.03 -9.59
C LYS A 106 -0.63 -2.96 -8.62
N ASN A 107 0.56 -2.38 -8.83
CA ASN A 107 1.04 -1.24 -8.05
C ASN A 107 0.09 -0.05 -8.13
N ALA A 108 -0.33 0.34 -9.34
CA ALA A 108 -1.27 1.45 -9.51
C ALA A 108 -2.63 1.17 -8.85
N ALA A 109 -3.08 -0.09 -8.88
CA ALA A 109 -4.31 -0.52 -8.22
C ALA A 109 -4.20 -0.48 -6.69
N PHE A 110 -3.06 -0.89 -6.13
CA PHE A 110 -2.77 -0.71 -4.70
C PHE A 110 -2.70 0.76 -4.32
N ASP A 111 -2.02 1.60 -5.11
CA ASP A 111 -1.95 3.04 -4.87
C ASP A 111 -3.35 3.67 -4.80
N VAL A 112 -4.28 3.29 -5.69
CA VAL A 112 -5.67 3.75 -5.63
C VAL A 112 -6.36 3.30 -4.34
N ILE A 113 -6.38 2.00 -4.05
CA ILE A 113 -7.11 1.48 -2.88
C ILE A 113 -6.52 2.01 -1.58
N LEU A 114 -5.20 1.98 -1.41
CA LEU A 114 -4.55 2.50 -0.21
C LEU A 114 -4.80 4.00 -0.06
N THR A 115 -4.81 4.76 -1.15
CA THR A 115 -5.19 6.18 -1.12
C THR A 115 -6.64 6.33 -0.66
N CYS A 116 -7.58 5.53 -1.18
CA CYS A 116 -8.97 5.52 -0.73
C CYS A 116 -9.09 5.24 0.77
N CYS A 117 -8.36 4.24 1.29
CA CYS A 117 -8.38 3.88 2.71
C CYS A 117 -7.78 4.96 3.63
N THR A 118 -6.85 5.76 3.12
CA THR A 118 -6.08 6.75 3.91
C THR A 118 -6.48 8.20 3.67
N THR A 119 -7.63 8.46 3.05
CA THR A 119 -8.09 9.83 2.76
C THR A 119 -8.41 10.67 4.01
N MET A 120 -8.77 10.02 5.13
CA MET A 120 -9.05 10.67 6.41
C MET A 120 -8.07 10.21 7.48
N LEU A 121 -7.81 11.07 8.46
CA LEU A 121 -6.97 10.73 9.62
C LEU A 121 -7.61 9.66 10.50
N ASN A 122 -8.93 9.79 10.72
CA ASN A 122 -9.72 8.76 11.38
C ASN A 122 -10.30 7.81 10.34
N ILE A 123 -9.85 6.56 10.36
CA ILE A 123 -10.29 5.53 9.42
C ILE A 123 -11.80 5.30 9.50
N ASN A 124 -12.40 5.44 10.68
CA ASN A 124 -13.83 5.20 10.92
C ASN A 124 -14.75 6.30 10.35
N GLU A 125 -14.20 7.47 10.03
CA GLU A 125 -14.92 8.59 9.41
C GLU A 125 -14.76 8.61 7.88
N ASN A 126 -13.98 7.68 7.33
CA ASN A 126 -13.71 7.60 5.92
C ASN A 126 -14.83 6.85 5.19
N MET A 127 -15.74 7.60 4.55
CA MET A 127 -16.83 7.00 3.75
C MET A 127 -16.33 6.12 2.59
N LEU A 128 -15.09 6.29 2.12
CA LEU A 128 -14.54 5.41 1.09
C LEU A 128 -14.31 3.98 1.61
N MET A 129 -14.10 3.84 2.92
CA MET A 129 -14.00 2.52 3.55
C MET A 129 -15.33 1.78 3.47
N ASP A 130 -16.48 2.46 3.52
CA ASP A 130 -17.78 1.82 3.41
C ASP A 130 -17.92 1.04 2.09
N TYR A 131 -17.46 1.62 0.98
CA TYR A 131 -17.44 0.92 -0.32
C TYR A 131 -16.48 -0.27 -0.35
N MET A 132 -15.33 -0.17 0.33
CA MET A 132 -14.39 -1.29 0.46
C MET A 132 -15.02 -2.42 1.29
N MET A 133 -15.66 -2.07 2.40
CA MET A 133 -16.35 -3.01 3.30
C MET A 133 -17.52 -3.73 2.62
N ALA A 134 -18.21 -3.04 1.71
CA ALA A 134 -19.30 -3.63 0.91
C ALA A 134 -18.80 -4.63 -0.14
N ASN A 135 -17.55 -4.53 -0.60
CA ASN A 135 -17.04 -5.40 -1.67
C ASN A 135 -16.49 -6.73 -1.14
N VAL A 136 -17.30 -7.78 -1.23
CA VAL A 136 -16.91 -9.11 -0.74
C VAL A 136 -15.69 -9.66 -1.49
N ASN A 137 -15.54 -9.41 -2.78
CA ASN A 137 -14.51 -10.03 -3.61
C ASN A 137 -13.09 -9.51 -3.31
N LEU A 138 -12.95 -8.33 -2.70
CA LEU A 138 -11.65 -7.73 -2.44
C LEU A 138 -10.80 -8.59 -1.49
N PHE A 139 -11.39 -9.23 -0.48
CA PHE A 139 -10.66 -10.15 0.41
C PHE A 139 -10.07 -11.36 -0.35
N ASP A 140 -10.83 -11.92 -1.28
CA ASP A 140 -10.38 -13.05 -2.09
C ASP A 140 -9.27 -12.63 -3.07
N SER A 141 -9.41 -11.45 -3.68
CA SER A 141 -8.37 -10.89 -4.57
C SER A 141 -7.04 -10.68 -3.85
N ILE A 142 -7.05 -10.10 -2.64
CA ILE A 142 -5.81 -9.82 -1.89
C ILE A 142 -5.17 -11.08 -1.31
N THR A 143 -5.96 -12.08 -0.92
CA THR A 143 -5.43 -13.38 -0.46
C THR A 143 -4.82 -14.17 -1.60
N GLN A 144 -5.43 -14.15 -2.79
CA GLN A 144 -4.83 -14.70 -4.00
C GLN A 144 -3.52 -14.01 -4.38
N LEU A 145 -3.40 -12.69 -4.17
CA LEU A 145 -2.14 -11.98 -4.38
C LEU A 145 -1.02 -12.41 -3.43
N LEU A 146 -1.34 -12.78 -2.19
CA LEU A 146 -0.34 -13.35 -1.26
C LEU A 146 0.19 -14.69 -1.75
N ILE A 147 -0.64 -15.51 -2.38
CA ILE A 147 -0.22 -16.80 -2.94
C ILE A 147 0.65 -16.58 -4.19
N ARG A 148 0.20 -15.70 -5.08
CA ARG A 148 0.78 -15.51 -6.41
C ARG A 148 2.05 -14.65 -6.40
N CYS A 149 2.01 -13.49 -5.75
CA CYS A 149 3.08 -12.50 -5.81
C CYS A 149 3.54 -12.02 -4.41
N PRO A 150 3.87 -12.91 -3.45
CA PRO A 150 4.21 -12.50 -2.07
C PRO A 150 5.43 -11.57 -2.01
N ALA A 151 6.44 -11.79 -2.86
CA ALA A 151 7.66 -10.99 -2.87
C ALA A 151 7.47 -9.57 -3.42
N SER A 152 6.50 -9.36 -4.30
CA SER A 152 6.34 -8.07 -4.99
C SER A 152 5.23 -7.20 -4.41
N HIS A 153 4.12 -7.81 -3.97
CA HIS A 153 2.95 -7.09 -3.47
C HIS A 153 2.52 -7.51 -2.06
N GLY A 154 3.21 -8.47 -1.44
CA GLY A 154 2.82 -8.97 -0.13
C GLY A 154 2.79 -7.87 0.94
N TYR A 155 3.75 -6.95 0.90
CA TYR A 155 3.80 -5.83 1.83
C TYR A 155 2.58 -4.90 1.67
N ASP A 156 2.20 -4.56 0.44
CA ASP A 156 1.01 -3.74 0.17
C ASP A 156 -0.28 -4.44 0.61
N VAL A 157 -0.34 -5.78 0.46
CA VAL A 157 -1.44 -6.59 1.00
C VAL A 157 -1.49 -6.50 2.52
N CYS A 158 -0.35 -6.59 3.22
CA CYS A 158 -0.32 -6.44 4.69
C CYS A 158 -0.87 -5.08 5.14
N LEU A 159 -0.47 -4.00 4.46
CA LEU A 159 -0.96 -2.65 4.75
C LEU A 159 -2.47 -2.54 4.55
N LEU A 160 -2.96 -3.01 3.40
CA LEU A 160 -4.38 -2.97 3.07
C LEU A 160 -5.20 -3.82 4.06
N LEU A 161 -4.73 -5.03 4.38
CA LEU A 161 -5.39 -5.90 5.33
C LEU A 161 -5.44 -5.27 6.73
N ALA A 162 -4.36 -4.65 7.20
CA ALA A 162 -4.35 -3.94 8.48
C ALA A 162 -5.38 -2.81 8.53
N LEU A 163 -5.49 -2.00 7.47
CA LEU A 163 -6.47 -0.93 7.38
C LEU A 163 -7.92 -1.46 7.38
N LEU A 164 -8.20 -2.50 6.60
CA LEU A 164 -9.53 -3.11 6.52
C LEU A 164 -9.97 -3.75 7.85
N LEU A 165 -9.04 -4.41 8.56
CA LEU A 165 -9.30 -5.00 9.87
C LEU A 165 -9.49 -3.94 10.96
N GLN A 166 -8.89 -2.75 10.80
CA GLN A 166 -8.96 -1.67 11.79
C GLN A 166 -10.24 -0.82 11.65
N TYR A 167 -10.88 -0.80 10.48
CA TYR A 167 -12.13 -0.08 10.25
C TYR A 167 -13.28 -0.61 11.09
N HIS A 168 -13.88 0.24 11.92
CA HIS A 168 -14.98 -0.13 12.83
C HIS A 168 -14.65 -1.40 13.63
N LYS A 169 -13.39 -1.58 14.05
CA LYS A 169 -12.89 -2.84 14.65
C LYS A 169 -13.73 -3.39 15.80
N TYR A 170 -14.28 -2.50 16.62
CA TYR A 170 -15.09 -2.85 17.79
C TYR A 170 -16.59 -2.93 17.50
N ASP A 171 -16.99 -2.62 16.27
CA ASP A 171 -18.34 -2.92 15.79
C ASP A 171 -18.37 -4.35 15.25
N THR A 172 -19.45 -5.07 15.57
CA THR A 172 -19.66 -6.47 15.15
C THR A 172 -19.92 -6.63 13.65
N SER A 173 -19.97 -5.52 12.90
CA SER A 173 -20.29 -5.45 11.48
C SER A 173 -19.09 -5.59 10.54
N ASN A 174 -17.85 -5.59 11.04
CA ASN A 174 -16.68 -5.70 10.17
C ASN A 174 -16.55 -7.12 9.56
N THR A 175 -16.99 -7.24 8.30
CA THR A 175 -16.93 -8.48 7.51
C THR A 175 -15.51 -9.04 7.36
N TYR A 176 -14.49 -8.19 7.27
CA TYR A 176 -13.10 -8.62 7.08
C TYR A 176 -12.52 -9.28 8.34
N ILE A 177 -12.87 -8.79 9.54
CA ILE A 177 -12.51 -9.45 10.81
C ILE A 177 -13.10 -10.86 10.84
N ILE A 178 -14.39 -10.98 10.52
CA ILE A 178 -15.09 -12.28 10.51
C ILE A 178 -14.41 -13.21 9.49
N ARG A 179 -14.24 -12.76 8.25
CA ARG A 179 -13.64 -13.57 7.18
C ARG A 179 -12.22 -13.99 7.50
N PHE A 180 -11.39 -13.07 8.00
CA PHE A 180 -10.02 -13.37 8.35
C PHE A 180 -9.92 -14.33 9.55
N SER A 181 -10.85 -14.26 10.52
CA SER A 181 -10.84 -15.16 11.68
C SER A 181 -11.12 -16.64 11.36
N VAL A 182 -11.92 -16.89 10.33
CA VAL A 182 -12.25 -18.25 9.85
C VAL A 182 -11.39 -18.70 8.67
N PHE A 183 -10.51 -17.82 8.17
CA PHE A 183 -9.65 -18.10 7.03
C PHE A 183 -8.68 -19.26 7.33
N ASP A 184 -8.67 -20.27 6.47
CA ASP A 184 -7.96 -21.54 6.69
C ASP A 184 -7.09 -21.97 5.50
N ASP A 185 -6.89 -21.10 4.50
CA ASP A 185 -5.93 -21.35 3.43
C ASP A 185 -4.50 -21.27 3.98
N GLU A 186 -3.92 -22.45 4.21
CA GLU A 186 -2.57 -22.62 4.76
C GLU A 186 -1.50 -21.98 3.88
N VAL A 187 -1.66 -22.01 2.56
CA VAL A 187 -0.67 -21.45 1.62
C VAL A 187 -0.66 -19.93 1.73
N ALA A 188 -1.84 -19.31 1.70
CA ALA A 188 -1.96 -17.86 1.87
C ALA A 188 -1.47 -17.38 3.24
N LEU A 189 -1.81 -18.09 4.32
CA LEU A 189 -1.33 -17.78 5.68
C LEU A 189 0.19 -17.91 5.80
N THR A 190 0.77 -18.94 5.16
CA THR A 190 2.22 -19.14 5.11
C THR A 190 2.89 -18.00 4.35
N SER A 191 2.37 -17.61 3.19
CA SER A 191 2.86 -16.45 2.44
C SER A 191 2.78 -15.16 3.25
N LEU A 192 1.67 -14.92 3.96
CA LEU A 192 1.52 -13.77 4.85
C LEU A 192 2.60 -13.76 5.95
N ALA A 193 2.83 -14.90 6.61
CA ALA A 193 3.87 -15.03 7.63
C ALA A 193 5.28 -14.82 7.06
N GLN A 194 5.56 -15.31 5.84
CA GLN A 194 6.83 -15.07 5.15
C GLN A 194 7.05 -13.60 4.83
N VAL A 195 6.02 -12.90 4.32
CA VAL A 195 6.09 -11.48 4.02
C VAL A 195 6.39 -10.70 5.29
N ILE A 196 5.59 -10.88 6.35
CA ILE A 196 5.79 -10.19 7.63
C ILE A 196 7.18 -10.49 8.19
N GLY A 197 7.60 -11.75 8.22
CA GLY A 197 8.89 -12.16 8.73
C GLY A 197 10.06 -11.59 7.93
N SER A 198 9.97 -11.58 6.60
CA SER A 198 11.01 -11.02 5.72
C SER A 198 11.14 -9.51 5.89
N SER A 199 10.02 -8.77 5.94
CA SER A 199 10.01 -7.33 6.17
C SER A 199 10.57 -6.96 7.54
N LEU A 200 10.14 -7.63 8.63
CA LEU A 200 10.67 -7.39 9.97
C LEU A 200 12.17 -7.72 10.06
N ASN A 201 12.62 -8.78 9.40
CA ASN A 201 14.03 -9.12 9.34
C ASN A 201 14.85 -8.06 8.57
N GLU A 202 14.29 -7.46 7.51
CA GLU A 202 14.93 -6.33 6.83
C GLU A 202 15.05 -5.10 7.75
N TYR A 203 14.02 -4.80 8.55
CA TYR A 203 14.10 -3.75 9.56
C TYR A 203 15.17 -4.02 10.61
N ASN A 204 15.25 -5.26 11.13
CA ASN A 204 16.27 -5.64 12.09
C ASN A 204 17.69 -5.50 11.50
N LYS A 205 17.90 -5.96 10.26
CA LYS A 205 19.18 -5.79 9.55
C LYS A 205 19.53 -4.31 9.37
N ALA A 206 18.57 -3.48 8.95
CA ALA A 206 18.79 -2.05 8.79
C ALA A 206 19.16 -1.38 10.12
N TYR A 207 18.50 -1.77 11.21
CA TYR A 207 18.81 -1.32 12.56
C TYR A 207 20.22 -1.73 13.01
N ASP A 208 20.63 -2.98 12.77
CA ASP A 208 21.97 -3.47 13.11
C ASP A 208 23.08 -2.74 12.33
N ILE A 209 22.85 -2.44 11.04
CA ILE A 209 23.77 -1.64 10.22
C ILE A 209 23.90 -0.21 10.78
N GLU A 210 22.79 0.43 11.14
CA GLU A 210 22.81 1.79 11.71
C GLU A 210 23.50 1.81 13.08
N ARG A 211 23.24 0.80 13.92
CA ARG A 211 23.88 0.63 15.23
C ARG A 211 25.39 0.45 15.08
N THR A 212 25.83 -0.45 14.21
CA THR A 212 27.27 -0.71 13.98
C THR A 212 27.96 0.48 13.33
N ALA A 213 27.30 1.25 12.46
CA ALA A 213 27.82 2.51 11.93
C ALA A 213 27.99 3.58 13.01
N ASN A 214 27.08 3.64 14.00
CA ASN A 214 27.21 4.57 15.13
C ASN A 214 28.24 4.10 16.18
N GLU A 215 28.41 2.79 16.41
CA GLU A 215 29.45 2.25 17.31
C GLU A 215 30.86 2.29 16.68
N SER A 216 30.95 2.21 15.35
CA SER A 216 32.20 2.34 14.59
C SER A 216 32.59 3.79 14.23
N SER A 217 31.97 4.78 14.88
CA SER A 217 32.46 6.17 14.92
C SER A 217 33.72 6.33 15.79
N SER A 218 34.46 5.25 16.01
CA SER A 218 35.83 5.27 16.50
C SER A 218 36.76 5.68 15.36
N TRP A 219 36.88 6.99 15.14
CA TRP A 219 37.99 7.81 14.58
C TRP A 219 38.93 7.32 13.42
N TRP A 220 39.00 6.04 13.06
CA TRP A 220 39.82 5.51 11.98
C TRP A 220 39.04 5.14 10.71
N SER A 221 37.72 5.02 10.77
CA SER A 221 36.85 4.75 9.61
C SER A 221 36.74 5.93 8.63
N SER A 222 37.14 7.14 9.05
CA SER A 222 37.08 8.36 8.21
C SER A 222 38.11 8.43 7.07
N LEU A 223 39.10 7.54 7.01
CA LEU A 223 40.15 7.61 5.97
C LEU A 223 39.94 6.67 4.77
N THR A 224 39.02 5.69 4.84
CA THR A 224 38.81 4.73 3.72
C THR A 224 37.54 5.00 2.91
N THR A 225 36.63 5.87 3.36
CA THR A 225 35.37 6.17 2.65
C THR A 225 35.41 7.49 1.86
N PHE A 226 36.52 8.24 1.89
CA PHE A 226 36.60 9.59 1.31
C PHE A 226 36.93 9.67 -0.19
N VAL A 227 37.13 8.55 -0.89
CA VAL A 227 37.26 8.54 -2.37
C VAL A 227 36.17 7.66 -2.95
N GLY A 228 34.94 8.21 -3.03
CA GLY A 228 33.86 7.57 -3.80
C GLY A 228 32.43 8.04 -3.54
N SER A 229 32.07 8.56 -2.35
CA SER A 229 30.66 8.87 -2.02
C SER A 229 30.35 10.34 -1.72
N ALA A 230 31.27 11.26 -2.04
CA ALA A 230 31.13 12.70 -1.76
C ALA A 230 30.26 13.47 -2.78
N ILE A 231 29.21 12.85 -3.32
CA ILE A 231 28.13 13.56 -4.06
C ILE A 231 26.77 13.03 -3.61
N GLN A 232 26.49 13.11 -2.30
CA GLN A 232 25.13 13.36 -1.78
C GLN A 232 25.21 13.81 -0.32
N SER A 233 26.05 14.81 -0.03
CA SER A 233 26.07 15.48 1.27
C SER A 233 24.94 16.51 1.32
N GLY A 234 23.71 16.04 1.55
CA GLY A 234 22.60 16.86 2.01
C GLY A 234 22.45 16.68 3.52
N THR A 235 22.75 17.72 4.28
CA THR A 235 22.43 17.83 5.71
C THR A 235 20.93 17.63 5.93
N GLY A 236 20.53 16.50 6.52
CA GLY A 236 19.12 16.21 6.77
C GLY A 236 18.95 15.12 7.83
N ASN A 237 18.53 15.52 9.02
CA ASN A 237 17.81 14.75 10.04
C ASN A 237 17.93 13.21 9.95
N ARG A 238 18.86 12.61 10.72
CA ARG A 238 18.95 11.14 10.91
C ARG A 238 17.74 10.66 11.71
N ARG A 239 16.59 10.50 11.07
CA ARG A 239 15.45 9.78 11.65
C ARG A 239 15.80 8.30 11.60
N MET A 240 15.96 7.69 12.78
CA MET A 240 15.97 6.23 12.91
C MET A 240 14.87 5.65 12.02
N LYS A 241 15.16 4.61 11.24
CA LYS A 241 14.15 3.92 10.43
C LYS A 241 13.16 3.26 11.39
N LYS A 242 12.11 3.99 11.76
CA LYS A 242 11.02 3.48 12.63
C LYS A 242 10.47 2.23 11.95
N VAL A 243 10.32 1.14 12.73
CA VAL A 243 9.59 -0.04 12.25
C VAL A 243 8.24 0.45 11.78
N ASP A 244 7.78 -0.05 10.64
CA ASP A 244 6.49 0.33 10.11
C ASP A 244 5.38 -0.14 11.07
N ASP A 245 4.74 0.83 11.74
CA ASP A 245 3.65 0.59 12.69
C ASP A 245 2.51 -0.20 12.04
N CYS A 246 2.31 -0.03 10.73
CA CYS A 246 1.25 -0.73 10.00
C CYS A 246 1.57 -2.22 9.82
N LEU A 247 2.83 -2.57 9.57
CA LEU A 247 3.26 -3.98 9.48
C LEU A 247 3.15 -4.68 10.84
N LEU A 248 3.53 -3.99 11.93
CA LEU A 248 3.36 -4.52 13.28
C LEU A 248 1.88 -4.70 13.64
N LEU A 249 1.02 -3.76 13.22
CA LEU A 249 -0.42 -3.88 13.38
C LEU A 249 -0.97 -5.08 12.60
N ALA A 250 -0.56 -5.25 11.33
CA ALA A 250 -0.93 -6.42 10.51
C ALA A 250 -0.54 -7.74 11.21
N PHE A 251 0.66 -7.80 11.77
CA PHE A 251 1.14 -8.98 12.52
C PHE A 251 0.32 -9.23 13.78
N TYR A 252 0.05 -8.18 14.55
CA TYR A 252 -0.76 -8.26 15.76
C TYR A 252 -2.17 -8.78 15.45
N GLU A 253 -2.84 -8.22 14.44
CA GLU A 253 -4.17 -8.67 14.04
C GLU A 253 -4.13 -10.10 13.49
N ALA A 254 -3.11 -10.46 12.71
CA ALA A 254 -2.96 -11.81 12.16
C ALA A 254 -2.91 -12.88 13.27
N VAL A 255 -2.11 -12.63 14.30
CA VAL A 255 -1.98 -13.48 15.50
C VAL A 255 -3.26 -13.52 16.31
N HIS A 256 -3.90 -12.37 16.52
CA HIS A 256 -5.06 -12.27 17.41
C HIS A 256 -6.34 -12.83 16.80
N LEU A 257 -6.56 -12.62 15.50
CA LEU A 257 -7.79 -12.97 14.82
C LEU A 257 -7.80 -14.39 14.26
N ASN A 258 -6.65 -14.90 13.80
CA ASN A 258 -6.58 -16.17 13.10
C ASN A 258 -5.75 -17.21 13.86
N ARG A 259 -6.41 -18.22 14.44
CA ARG A 259 -5.74 -19.30 15.19
C ARG A 259 -4.78 -20.15 14.34
N ASN A 260 -5.02 -20.25 13.04
CA ASN A 260 -4.20 -21.05 12.11
C ASN A 260 -2.91 -20.31 11.75
N PHE A 261 -2.88 -18.98 11.87
CA PHE A 261 -1.72 -18.15 11.55
C PHE A 261 -0.50 -18.50 12.42
N ILE A 262 -0.69 -18.87 13.69
CA ILE A 262 0.42 -19.31 14.56
C ILE A 262 1.13 -20.53 13.98
N SER A 263 0.38 -21.50 13.45
CA SER A 263 0.96 -22.69 12.82
C SER A 263 1.79 -22.29 11.60
N ALA A 264 1.24 -21.46 10.72
CA ALA A 264 1.94 -20.93 9.55
C ALA A 264 3.22 -20.14 9.92
N LEU A 265 3.16 -19.33 10.98
CA LEU A 265 4.31 -18.60 11.51
C LEU A 265 5.40 -19.54 12.01
N THR A 266 5.05 -20.60 12.75
CA THR A 266 6.04 -21.58 13.22
C THR A 266 6.70 -22.33 12.06
N HIS A 267 5.93 -22.74 11.04
CA HIS A 267 6.48 -23.43 9.86
C HIS A 267 7.47 -22.56 9.09
N THR A 268 7.16 -21.28 8.92
CA THR A 268 8.06 -20.33 8.23
C THR A 268 9.32 -20.05 9.04
N ALA A 269 9.20 -19.90 10.37
CA ALA A 269 10.33 -19.71 11.25
C ALA A 269 11.27 -20.93 11.24
N THR A 270 10.74 -22.16 11.32
CA THR A 270 11.57 -23.38 11.29
C THR A 270 12.33 -23.54 9.97
N ASN A 271 11.70 -23.26 8.83
CA ASN A 271 12.35 -23.36 7.51
C ASN A 271 13.45 -22.30 7.32
N SER A 272 13.30 -21.13 7.95
CA SER A 272 14.32 -20.09 7.92
C SER A 272 15.58 -20.45 8.74
N TRP A 273 15.44 -21.28 9.77
CA TRP A 273 16.55 -21.71 10.64
C TRP A 273 17.27 -22.96 10.11
N THR A 274 16.59 -23.84 9.38
CA THR A 274 17.23 -25.02 8.75
C THR A 274 18.11 -24.66 7.56
N THR A 275 17.86 -23.52 6.89
CA THR A 275 18.62 -23.10 5.69
C THR A 275 19.97 -22.45 6.03
N LYS A 276 20.28 -22.17 7.31
CA LYS A 276 21.60 -21.67 7.74
C LYS A 276 22.68 -22.76 7.89
N GLY A 277 22.37 -24.02 7.59
CA GLY A 277 23.29 -25.15 7.76
C GLY A 277 24.10 -25.57 6.53
N SER A 278 23.82 -25.08 5.31
CA SER A 278 24.41 -25.69 4.12
C SER A 278 24.50 -24.81 2.87
N PHE A 279 25.15 -23.64 2.92
CA PHE A 279 25.65 -22.98 1.69
C PHE A 279 26.94 -22.20 1.98
N LEU A 280 28.04 -22.93 2.14
CA LEU A 280 29.34 -22.46 1.66
C LEU A 280 29.44 -22.89 0.19
N SER A 281 30.09 -22.04 -0.63
CA SER A 281 30.35 -22.16 -2.08
C SER A 281 29.15 -21.99 -3.02
N ASN A 282 28.89 -20.77 -3.49
CA ASN A 282 29.50 -20.29 -4.74
C ASN A 282 29.12 -18.82 -4.97
N THR A 283 30.15 -18.02 -5.19
CA THR A 283 30.10 -16.69 -5.78
C THR A 283 29.58 -16.80 -7.21
N ASP A 284 28.47 -16.13 -7.53
CA ASP A 284 28.30 -15.47 -8.82
C ASP A 284 27.23 -14.37 -8.72
N ALA A 285 27.54 -13.25 -9.35
CA ALA A 285 26.99 -11.93 -9.09
C ALA A 285 25.53 -11.76 -9.56
N LEU A 286 24.68 -11.20 -8.69
CA LEU A 286 23.42 -10.57 -9.07
C LEU A 286 23.67 -9.07 -9.34
N PRO A 287 23.12 -8.49 -10.42
CA PRO A 287 23.23 -7.06 -10.68
C PRO A 287 22.42 -6.24 -9.65
N PRO A 288 22.80 -4.98 -9.39
CA PRO A 288 22.16 -4.17 -8.36
C PRO A 288 20.70 -3.85 -8.73
N LEU A 289 19.78 -4.23 -7.85
CA LEU A 289 18.40 -3.76 -7.86
C LEU A 289 18.42 -2.23 -7.67
N ILE A 290 17.97 -1.52 -8.70
CA ILE A 290 17.68 -0.09 -8.67
C ILE A 290 16.64 0.14 -7.55
N PRO A 291 16.82 1.13 -6.66
CA PRO A 291 15.83 1.43 -5.63
C PRO A 291 14.59 2.01 -6.33
N VAL A 292 13.55 1.20 -6.48
CA VAL A 292 12.22 1.70 -6.80
C VAL A 292 11.75 2.43 -5.55
N LEU A 293 11.75 3.76 -5.61
CA LEU A 293 11.00 4.59 -4.67
C LEU A 293 9.53 4.18 -4.80
N SER A 294 9.07 3.29 -3.93
CA SER A 294 7.63 3.09 -3.72
C SER A 294 7.08 4.38 -3.11
N SER A 295 6.01 4.87 -3.74
CA SER A 295 5.16 6.00 -3.33
C SER A 295 4.72 5.89 -1.86
N ALA A 296 4.72 4.68 -1.29
CA ALA A 296 4.42 4.38 0.11
C ALA A 296 5.31 5.16 1.09
N SER A 297 6.56 5.47 0.72
CA SER A 297 7.46 6.28 1.56
C SER A 297 6.99 7.73 1.79
N MET A 298 6.14 8.27 0.90
CA MET A 298 5.54 9.59 1.09
C MET A 298 4.29 9.56 1.98
N LEU A 299 3.60 8.42 2.09
CA LEU A 299 2.41 8.27 2.93
C LEU A 299 2.75 8.02 4.41
N ALA A 300 3.87 7.33 4.69
CA ALA A 300 4.34 7.04 6.05
C ALA A 300 4.67 8.30 6.89
N GLY A 301 4.84 9.47 6.26
CA GLY A 301 5.11 10.73 6.96
C GLY A 301 3.90 11.40 7.60
N SER A 302 2.66 10.95 7.32
CA SER A 302 1.42 11.61 7.79
C SER A 302 0.63 10.82 8.85
N LEU A 303 1.00 9.58 9.16
CA LEU A 303 0.40 8.82 10.25
C LEU A 303 1.08 9.19 11.58
N LYS A 304 0.49 10.14 12.30
CA LYS A 304 0.59 10.17 13.76
C LYS A 304 -0.63 9.43 14.29
N ILE A 305 -0.41 8.24 14.83
CA ILE A 305 -1.28 7.63 15.84
C ILE A 305 -1.22 8.50 17.10
#